data_AF-A0A0F9EHL4-F1
#
_entry.id   AF-A0A0F9EHL4-F1
#
_cell.length_a   1.000
_cell.length_b   1.000
_cell.length_c   1.000
_cell.angle_alpha   90.00
_cell.angle_beta   90.00
_cell.angle_gamma   90.00
#
_symmetry.space_group_name_H-M   'P 1'
#
loop_
_entity.id
_entity.type
_entity.pdbx_description
1 polymer ?
#
loop_
_entity_poly.entity_id
_entity_poly.type
_entity_poly.pdbx_seq_one_letter_code
_entity_poly.pdbx_strand_id
1 'polypeptide(L)'
;MSELYLIANGPNPTSAAQVPVTTGTAIKTMLQVKSGLTVTRPKVVEWGISFDGSAAATPIKCELLTTGTVAATVTAHVATGIQNLDPFGTTPTTGNPFTFTTTTTGYTASGEGTVTATRALDIQLIAPTNQYVKQWPLGREPFFSQLNYLRIRVTAGAAVNAYCYVIIEL
;
A
#
# COMPACT_ATOMS: atom_id res chain seq x y z
N MET A 1 23.11 -3.26 5.75
CA MET A 1 22.12 -4.13 6.44
C MET A 1 20.80 -3.91 5.70
N SER A 2 19.98 -4.93 5.51
CA SER A 2 18.65 -4.74 4.89
C SER A 2 17.75 -3.95 5.82
N GLU A 3 17.09 -2.91 5.33
CA GLU A 3 16.20 -2.06 6.12
C GLU A 3 14.73 -2.39 5.82
N LEU A 4 13.86 -2.30 6.82
CA LEU A 4 12.43 -2.56 6.69
C LEU A 4 11.65 -1.25 6.78
N TYR A 5 10.75 -1.03 5.84
CA TYR A 5 9.96 0.19 5.73
C TYR A 5 8.47 -0.10 5.82
N LEU A 6 7.80 0.46 6.82
CA LEU A 6 6.34 0.45 6.94
C LEU A 6 5.75 1.65 6.20
N ILE A 7 4.83 1.35 5.29
CA ILE A 7 4.08 2.35 4.51
C ILE A 7 2.59 2.06 4.70
N ALA A 8 1.88 2.98 5.35
CA ALA A 8 0.46 2.85 5.63
C ALA A 8 -0.40 3.76 4.74
N ASN A 9 -1.68 3.48 4.60
CA ASN A 9 -2.62 4.27 3.79
C ASN A 9 -3.07 5.59 4.46
N GLY A 10 -2.16 6.34 5.04
CA GLY A 10 -2.45 7.60 5.68
C GLY A 10 -1.20 8.33 6.15
N PRO A 11 -1.34 9.58 6.65
CA PRO A 11 -0.24 10.26 7.31
C PRO A 11 0.14 9.51 8.60
N ASN A 12 1.43 9.52 8.93
CA ASN A 12 1.91 8.97 10.20
C ASN A 12 1.21 9.69 11.37
N PRO A 13 0.61 8.95 12.33
CA PRO A 13 -0.03 9.58 13.49
C PRO A 13 0.95 10.47 14.26
N THR A 14 0.44 11.59 14.76
CA THR A 14 1.18 12.51 15.63
C THR A 14 0.31 12.84 16.83
N SER A 15 -0.15 14.08 16.97
CA SER A 15 -1.12 14.47 18.00
C SER A 15 -2.52 13.91 17.71
N ALA A 16 -2.82 13.59 16.45
CA ALA A 16 -4.06 12.95 16.03
C ALA A 16 -3.82 11.47 15.71
N ALA A 17 -4.81 10.63 16.06
CA ALA A 17 -4.85 9.24 15.68
C ALA A 17 -4.92 9.08 14.16
N GLN A 18 -4.38 7.98 13.63
CA GLN A 18 -4.49 7.67 12.22
C GLN A 18 -5.96 7.46 11.85
N VAL A 19 -6.41 8.06 10.74
CA VAL A 19 -7.81 7.97 10.30
C VAL A 19 -7.93 6.88 9.23
N PRO A 20 -8.90 5.96 9.31
CA PRO A 20 -9.08 4.95 8.29
C PRO A 20 -9.64 5.59 7.01
N VAL A 21 -9.27 5.06 5.85
CA VAL A 21 -9.64 5.64 4.56
C VAL A 21 -10.88 4.96 4.00
N THR A 22 -11.85 5.76 3.57
CA THR A 22 -13.07 5.25 2.92
C THR A 22 -12.74 4.54 1.61
N THR A 23 -13.19 3.29 1.51
CA THR A 23 -13.12 2.41 0.32
C THR A 23 -14.09 2.86 -0.78
N GLY A 24 -14.04 2.21 -1.94
CA GLY A 24 -14.91 2.50 -3.09
C GLY A 24 -15.81 1.33 -3.47
N THR A 25 -16.98 1.64 -4.05
CA THR A 25 -17.83 0.66 -4.73
C THR A 25 -17.31 0.30 -6.12
N ALA A 26 -16.55 1.20 -6.73
CA ALA A 26 -15.62 0.91 -7.81
C ALA A 26 -14.22 0.59 -7.24
N ILE A 27 -13.36 0.02 -8.08
CA ILE A 27 -11.98 -0.27 -7.69
C ILE A 27 -11.28 1.02 -7.26
N LYS A 28 -10.66 0.98 -6.07
CA LYS A 28 -9.92 2.10 -5.50
C LYS A 28 -8.59 1.62 -4.96
N THR A 29 -7.52 2.29 -5.38
CA THR A 29 -6.18 2.14 -4.84
C THR A 29 -6.13 2.82 -3.48
N MET A 30 -5.99 2.01 -2.44
CA MET A 30 -5.92 2.47 -1.05
C MET A 30 -4.50 2.93 -0.70
N LEU A 31 -3.50 2.22 -1.23
CA LEU A 31 -2.09 2.53 -1.10
C LEU A 31 -1.36 2.22 -2.42
N GLN A 32 -0.50 3.14 -2.85
CA GLN A 32 0.41 2.98 -3.98
C GLN A 32 1.85 3.23 -3.50
N VAL A 33 2.79 2.39 -3.93
CA VAL A 33 4.22 2.54 -3.63
C VAL A 33 5.05 2.51 -4.90
N LYS A 34 6.02 3.43 -4.96
CA LYS A 34 7.00 3.57 -6.03
C LYS A 34 8.40 3.69 -5.43
N SER A 35 9.27 2.75 -5.75
CA SER A 35 10.67 2.84 -5.32
C SER A 35 11.42 3.93 -6.10
N GLY A 36 12.44 4.46 -5.45
CA GLY A 36 13.32 5.53 -5.91
C GLY A 36 14.34 5.02 -6.93
N LEU A 37 15.17 5.94 -7.45
CA LEU A 37 15.98 5.70 -8.66
C LEU A 37 17.01 4.55 -8.54
N THR A 38 17.47 4.27 -7.32
CA THR A 38 18.53 3.30 -7.03
C THR A 38 18.00 1.94 -6.56
N VAL A 39 16.68 1.82 -6.31
CA VAL A 39 16.07 0.67 -5.66
C VAL A 39 15.37 -0.20 -6.69
N THR A 40 16.11 -1.16 -7.24
CA THR A 40 15.70 -1.99 -8.38
C THR A 40 14.89 -3.24 -8.01
N ARG A 41 15.09 -3.78 -6.81
CA ARG A 41 14.48 -5.05 -6.35
C ARG A 41 13.87 -4.95 -4.93
N PRO A 42 12.93 -4.03 -4.68
CA PRO A 42 12.20 -3.98 -3.42
C PRO A 42 11.41 -5.27 -3.17
N LYS A 43 11.49 -5.82 -1.95
CA LYS A 43 10.78 -7.04 -1.52
C LYS A 43 9.59 -6.67 -0.66
N VAL A 44 8.44 -7.31 -0.87
CA VAL A 44 7.31 -7.18 0.05
C VAL A 44 7.39 -8.28 1.11
N VAL A 45 7.69 -7.91 2.34
CA VAL A 45 7.80 -8.84 3.47
C VAL A 45 6.45 -9.12 4.09
N GLU A 46 5.59 -8.10 4.15
CA GLU A 46 4.27 -8.20 4.74
C GLU A 46 3.31 -7.22 4.07
N TRP A 47 2.03 -7.58 4.03
CA TRP A 47 0.95 -6.61 3.85
C TRP A 47 -0.22 -6.95 4.75
N GLY A 48 -1.00 -5.93 5.08
CA GLY A 48 -2.21 -6.10 5.87
C GLY A 48 -3.28 -5.10 5.51
N ILE A 49 -4.51 -5.47 5.84
CA ILE A 49 -5.70 -4.64 5.69
C ILE A 49 -6.76 -5.01 6.74
N SER A 50 -7.48 -4.02 7.25
CA SER A 50 -8.60 -4.19 8.18
C SER A 50 -9.70 -3.18 7.90
N PHE A 51 -10.91 -3.47 8.37
CA PHE A 51 -12.13 -2.72 8.06
C PHE A 51 -12.97 -2.42 9.31
N ASP A 52 -13.80 -1.38 9.23
CA ASP A 52 -14.73 -0.94 10.28
C ASP A 52 -16.22 -1.08 9.89
N GLY A 53 -16.51 -2.01 8.96
CA GLY A 53 -17.85 -2.26 8.42
C GLY A 53 -18.74 -3.09 9.34
N SER A 54 -19.90 -3.49 8.82
CA SER A 54 -20.88 -4.33 9.52
C SER A 54 -20.73 -5.82 9.21
N ALA A 55 -21.07 -6.69 10.17
CA ALA A 55 -20.90 -8.15 10.08
C ALA A 55 -21.79 -8.82 9.01
N ALA A 56 -22.92 -8.21 8.67
CA ALA A 56 -23.88 -8.77 7.71
C ALA A 56 -23.62 -8.36 6.25
N ALA A 57 -22.48 -7.74 5.95
CA ALA A 57 -22.18 -7.21 4.62
C ALA A 57 -21.34 -8.17 3.76
N THR A 58 -21.50 -8.03 2.44
CA THR A 58 -20.76 -8.81 1.43
C THR A 58 -19.24 -8.66 1.64
N PRO A 59 -18.46 -9.76 1.57
CA PRO A 59 -17.01 -9.68 1.64
C PRO A 59 -16.41 -8.69 0.62
N ILE A 60 -15.40 -7.96 1.06
CA ILE A 60 -14.70 -6.93 0.29
C ILE A 60 -13.59 -7.60 -0.51
N LYS A 61 -13.48 -7.24 -1.80
CA LYS A 61 -12.40 -7.71 -2.66
C LYS A 61 -11.16 -6.88 -2.40
N CYS A 62 -10.09 -7.52 -1.95
CA CYS A 62 -8.81 -6.89 -1.64
C CYS A 62 -7.71 -7.53 -2.47
N GLU A 63 -6.89 -6.70 -3.12
CA GLU A 63 -5.83 -7.17 -4.01
C GLU A 63 -4.53 -6.47 -3.67
N LEU A 64 -3.48 -7.25 -3.40
CA LEU A 64 -2.10 -6.79 -3.49
C LEU A 64 -1.55 -7.18 -4.85
N LEU A 65 -1.07 -6.19 -5.61
CA LEU A 65 -0.55 -6.42 -6.95
C LEU A 65 0.44 -5.34 -7.39
N THR A 66 1.13 -5.63 -8.48
CA THR A 66 1.93 -4.64 -9.19
C THR A 66 1.25 -4.22 -10.48
N THR A 67 1.24 -2.93 -10.78
CA THR A 67 0.82 -2.38 -12.09
C THR A 67 2.05 -1.95 -12.89
N GLY A 68 1.91 -1.86 -14.22
CA GLY A 68 2.94 -1.31 -15.11
C GLY A 68 3.21 0.18 -14.87
N THR A 69 3.42 0.96 -15.95
CA THR A 69 3.85 2.37 -15.84
C THR A 69 2.72 3.36 -15.58
N VAL A 70 1.46 2.93 -15.60
CA VAL A 70 0.30 3.79 -15.33
C VAL A 70 0.09 3.91 -13.83
N ALA A 71 0.08 5.15 -13.32
CA ALA A 71 -0.15 5.50 -11.93
C ALA A 71 -1.64 5.78 -11.64
N ALA A 72 -2.04 5.62 -10.38
CA ALA A 72 -3.22 6.28 -9.83
C ALA A 72 -2.83 7.70 -9.37
N THR A 73 -3.79 8.62 -9.39
CA THR A 73 -3.66 9.93 -8.72
C THR A 73 -3.97 9.72 -7.24
N VAL A 74 -2.98 9.95 -6.38
CA VAL A 74 -3.05 9.70 -4.93
C VAL A 74 -2.71 10.96 -4.14
N THR A 75 -3.11 10.99 -2.87
CA THR A 75 -2.51 11.90 -1.90
C THR A 75 -1.07 11.45 -1.65
N ALA A 76 -0.10 12.30 -1.99
CA ALA A 76 1.31 11.98 -1.84
C ALA A 76 1.66 11.73 -0.36
N HIS A 77 2.52 10.74 -0.12
CA HIS A 77 3.19 10.64 1.18
C HIS A 77 4.18 11.79 1.38
N VAL A 78 4.56 12.00 2.64
CA VAL A 78 5.73 12.80 3.02
C VAL A 78 6.81 11.85 3.55
N ALA A 79 8.06 12.30 3.58
CA ALA A 79 9.21 11.53 4.08
C ALA A 79 8.93 10.88 5.45
N THR A 80 8.42 11.66 6.40
CA THR A 80 8.07 11.22 7.76
C THR A 80 6.81 10.35 7.83
N GLY A 81 6.12 10.16 6.71
CA GLY A 81 4.97 9.26 6.56
C GLY A 81 5.38 7.81 6.31
N ILE A 82 6.63 7.58 5.85
CA ILE A 82 7.20 6.25 5.61
C ILE A 82 8.16 5.96 6.75
N GLN A 83 7.91 4.90 7.52
CA GLN A 83 8.68 4.60 8.72
C GLN A 83 9.74 3.55 8.42
N ASN A 84 11.01 3.89 8.61
CA ASN A 84 12.05 2.88 8.78
C ASN A 84 11.83 2.21 10.15
N LEU A 85 11.73 0.88 10.16
CA LEU A 85 11.48 0.11 11.38
C LEU A 85 12.76 -0.09 12.21
N ASP A 86 13.94 0.21 11.64
CA ASP A 86 15.15 0.41 12.44
C ASP A 86 15.15 1.83 13.03
N PRO A 87 15.10 2.00 14.37
CA PRO A 87 15.11 3.31 15.00
C PRO A 87 16.41 4.10 14.78
N PHE A 88 17.49 3.44 14.34
CA PHE A 88 18.76 4.08 13.96
C PHE A 88 18.91 4.22 12.44
N GLY A 89 17.93 3.73 11.68
CA GLY A 89 17.90 3.80 10.22
C GLY A 89 17.70 5.23 9.73
N THR A 90 18.09 5.48 8.47
CA THR A 90 17.92 6.81 7.89
C THR A 90 16.47 7.06 7.45
N THR A 91 15.98 8.27 7.70
CA THR A 91 14.67 8.70 7.22
C THR A 91 14.66 8.73 5.68
N PRO A 92 13.62 8.19 5.03
CA PRO A 92 13.44 8.31 3.59
C PRO A 92 13.50 9.76 3.11
N THR A 93 14.09 9.96 1.93
CA THR A 93 14.11 11.22 1.20
C THR A 93 13.40 11.05 -0.14
N THR A 94 13.05 12.16 -0.79
CA THR A 94 12.42 12.10 -2.12
C THR A 94 13.40 11.50 -3.12
N GLY A 95 13.12 10.27 -3.57
CA GLY A 95 13.95 9.53 -4.52
C GLY A 95 14.90 8.51 -3.89
N ASN A 96 15.01 8.45 -2.56
CA ASN A 96 15.77 7.43 -1.86
C ASN A 96 15.18 7.10 -0.46
N PRO A 97 14.67 5.88 -0.21
CA PRO A 97 14.52 4.79 -1.18
C PRO A 97 13.20 4.84 -1.97
N PHE A 98 12.30 5.79 -1.68
CA PHE A 98 11.00 5.90 -2.34
C PHE A 98 10.81 7.28 -2.98
N THR A 99 9.98 7.35 -4.01
CA THR A 99 9.52 8.62 -4.57
C THR A 99 8.09 8.86 -4.13
N PHE A 100 7.78 10.08 -3.66
CA PHE A 100 6.45 10.46 -3.17
C PHE A 100 6.00 11.78 -3.80
N THR A 101 5.03 11.65 -4.69
CA THR A 101 4.34 12.68 -5.49
C THR A 101 2.91 12.19 -5.69
N THR A 102 2.04 13.00 -6.28
CA THR A 102 0.64 12.62 -6.55
C THR A 102 0.48 11.45 -7.53
N THR A 103 1.54 10.98 -8.17
CA THR A 103 1.54 9.84 -9.09
C THR A 103 2.49 8.72 -8.68
N THR A 104 3.14 8.82 -7.51
CA THR A 104 4.12 7.82 -7.05
C THR A 104 3.69 7.23 -5.70
N THR A 105 4.49 7.29 -4.64
CA THR A 105 4.10 6.74 -3.34
C THR A 105 3.10 7.65 -2.65
N GLY A 106 1.94 7.10 -2.31
CA GLY A 106 0.83 7.84 -1.73
C GLY A 106 -0.37 6.94 -1.44
N TYR A 107 -1.39 7.52 -0.86
CA TYR A 107 -2.59 6.84 -0.38
C TYR A 107 -3.84 7.54 -0.88
N THR A 108 -4.98 6.84 -0.80
CA THR A 108 -6.30 7.36 -1.18
C THR A 108 -6.35 7.88 -2.62
N ALA A 109 -6.58 6.98 -3.58
CA ALA A 109 -6.71 7.41 -4.96
C ALA A 109 -7.96 8.28 -5.19
N SER A 110 -7.77 9.39 -5.91
CA SER A 110 -8.83 10.21 -6.49
C SER A 110 -9.08 9.88 -7.98
N GLY A 111 -8.21 9.09 -8.59
CA GLY A 111 -8.39 8.50 -9.92
C GLY A 111 -7.44 7.32 -10.15
N GLU A 112 -7.92 6.23 -10.75
CA GLU A 112 -7.16 4.96 -10.85
C GLU A 112 -6.18 4.89 -12.02
N GLY A 113 -6.45 5.66 -13.08
CA GLY A 113 -5.82 5.49 -14.39
C GLY A 113 -6.24 4.19 -15.10
N THR A 114 -5.93 4.09 -16.39
CA THR A 114 -6.25 2.89 -17.20
C THR A 114 -5.03 1.96 -17.24
N VAL A 115 -5.00 0.97 -16.34
CA VAL A 115 -3.89 0.03 -16.23
C VAL A 115 -3.94 -1.02 -17.34
N THR A 116 -2.86 -1.18 -18.10
CA THR A 116 -2.74 -2.15 -19.21
C THR A 116 -1.99 -3.43 -18.85
N ALA A 117 -1.24 -3.43 -17.74
CA ALA A 117 -0.46 -4.57 -17.27
C ALA A 117 -0.52 -4.68 -15.76
N THR A 118 -0.82 -5.88 -15.25
CA THR A 118 -0.85 -6.20 -13.83
C THR A 118 -0.18 -7.55 -13.54
N ARG A 119 0.32 -7.71 -12.32
CA ARG A 119 0.72 -9.01 -11.76
C ARG A 119 0.21 -9.09 -10.32
N ALA A 120 -0.75 -9.98 -10.10
CA ALA A 120 -1.32 -10.23 -8.78
C ALA A 120 -0.29 -10.92 -7.86
N LEU A 121 -0.22 -10.49 -6.60
CA LEU A 121 0.62 -11.08 -5.57
C LEU A 121 -0.21 -11.79 -4.50
N ASP A 122 -1.36 -11.21 -4.16
CA ASP A 122 -2.35 -11.80 -3.24
C ASP A 122 -3.74 -11.23 -3.52
N ILE A 123 -4.78 -12.06 -3.48
CA ILE A 123 -6.17 -11.65 -3.71
C ILE A 123 -7.04 -12.32 -2.66
N GLN A 124 -7.84 -11.53 -1.93
CA GLN A 124 -8.62 -11.99 -0.81
C GLN A 124 -10.06 -11.44 -0.85
N LEU A 125 -10.99 -12.25 -0.33
CA LEU A 125 -12.32 -11.82 0.07
C LEU A 125 -12.33 -11.68 1.58
N ILE A 126 -12.45 -10.46 2.10
CA ILE A 126 -12.31 -10.17 3.53
C ILE A 126 -13.65 -9.67 4.05
N ALA A 127 -14.12 -10.27 5.15
CA ALA A 127 -15.34 -9.81 5.80
C ALA A 127 -15.17 -8.34 6.28
N PRO A 128 -16.21 -7.49 6.18
CA PRO A 128 -16.10 -6.06 6.51
C PRO A 128 -15.80 -5.74 7.99
N THR A 129 -15.85 -6.72 8.88
CA THR A 129 -15.50 -6.60 10.31
C THR A 129 -14.16 -7.23 10.66
N ASN A 130 -13.41 -7.71 9.66
CA ASN A 130 -12.23 -8.54 9.89
C ASN A 130 -10.95 -7.87 9.39
N GLN A 131 -9.83 -8.45 9.81
CA GLN A 131 -8.49 -8.11 9.38
C GLN A 131 -7.84 -9.26 8.62
N TYR A 132 -6.89 -8.91 7.78
CA TYR A 132 -6.04 -9.86 7.08
C TYR A 132 -4.60 -9.36 7.12
N VAL A 133 -3.69 -10.27 7.45
CA VAL A 133 -2.25 -10.01 7.44
C VAL A 133 -1.60 -11.21 6.78
N LYS A 134 -0.70 -10.94 5.83
CA LYS A 134 0.13 -11.95 5.19
C LYS A 134 1.58 -11.52 5.26
N GLN A 135 2.35 -12.27 6.03
CA GLN A 135 3.79 -12.24 6.03
C GLN A 135 4.31 -13.35 5.10
N TRP A 136 5.24 -13.01 4.21
CA TRP A 136 5.92 -14.02 3.41
C TRP A 136 7.05 -14.65 4.22
N PRO A 137 7.23 -15.98 4.18
CA PRO A 137 8.39 -16.61 4.77
C PRO A 137 9.65 -16.19 4.00
N LEU A 138 10.77 -16.16 4.73
CA LEU A 138 12.04 -15.70 4.20
C LEU A 138 12.45 -16.45 2.92
N GLY A 139 12.82 -15.69 1.89
CA GLY A 139 13.23 -16.19 0.59
C GLY A 139 12.08 -16.52 -0.38
N ARG A 140 10.83 -16.31 0.02
CA ARG A 140 9.64 -16.48 -0.84
C ARG A 140 8.86 -15.18 -1.04
N GLU A 141 9.44 -14.05 -0.68
CA GLU A 141 8.85 -12.73 -0.82
C GLU A 141 8.73 -12.34 -2.30
N PRO A 142 7.61 -11.75 -2.71
CA PRO A 142 7.50 -11.19 -4.03
C PRO A 142 8.33 -9.89 -4.12
N PHE A 143 9.12 -9.80 -5.19
CA PHE A 143 9.81 -8.58 -5.58
C PHE A 143 8.95 -7.79 -6.55
N PHE A 144 9.02 -6.46 -6.55
CA PHE A 144 8.48 -5.65 -7.65
C PHE A 144 9.56 -4.81 -8.33
N SER A 145 9.34 -4.44 -9.59
CA SER A 145 10.26 -3.58 -10.33
C SER A 145 10.05 -2.12 -9.93
N GLN A 146 11.14 -1.39 -9.88
CA GLN A 146 11.16 0.05 -9.75
C GLN A 146 10.35 0.79 -10.81
N LEU A 147 10.21 0.24 -12.01
CA LEU A 147 9.42 0.84 -13.09
C LEU A 147 7.91 0.68 -12.90
N ASN A 148 7.52 -0.24 -12.03
CA ASN A 148 6.14 -0.56 -11.72
C ASN A 148 5.66 0.18 -10.46
N TYR A 149 4.38 0.03 -10.14
CA TYR A 149 3.82 0.45 -8.86
C TYR A 149 3.33 -0.77 -8.11
N LEU A 150 3.63 -0.85 -6.82
CA LEU A 150 2.94 -1.77 -5.91
C LEU A 150 1.64 -1.09 -5.46
N ARG A 151 0.53 -1.83 -5.42
CA ARG A 151 -0.77 -1.31 -4.99
C ARG A 151 -1.52 -2.28 -4.11
N ILE A 152 -2.19 -1.71 -3.11
CA ILE A 152 -3.33 -2.34 -2.44
C ILE A 152 -4.59 -1.72 -3.05
N ARG A 153 -5.42 -2.54 -3.68
CA ARG A 153 -6.71 -2.13 -4.26
C ARG A 153 -7.87 -2.78 -3.53
N VAL A 154 -8.96 -2.04 -3.43
CA VAL A 154 -10.20 -2.48 -2.79
C VAL A 154 -11.39 -2.23 -3.71
N THR A 155 -12.30 -3.19 -3.77
CA THR A 155 -13.65 -3.03 -4.33
C THR A 155 -14.65 -3.58 -3.32
N ALA A 156 -15.45 -2.70 -2.71
CA ALA A 156 -16.45 -3.06 -1.70
C ALA A 156 -17.87 -3.03 -2.28
N GLY A 157 -18.80 -3.80 -1.70
CA GLY A 157 -20.22 -3.72 -2.08
C GLY A 157 -20.89 -2.43 -1.60
N ALA A 158 -20.40 -1.88 -0.49
CA ALA A 158 -20.77 -0.59 0.09
C ALA A 158 -19.52 0.06 0.69
N ALA A 159 -19.47 1.39 0.73
CA ALA A 159 -18.32 2.10 1.29
C ALA A 159 -18.21 1.84 2.80
N VAL A 160 -17.05 1.33 3.20
CA VAL A 160 -16.56 1.23 4.60
C VAL A 160 -15.18 1.88 4.68
N ASN A 161 -14.60 2.05 5.85
CA ASN A 161 -13.22 2.54 5.96
C ASN A 161 -12.25 1.38 6.15
N ALA A 162 -11.00 1.62 5.77
CA ALA A 162 -9.94 0.63 5.89
C ALA A 162 -8.62 1.26 6.36
N TYR A 163 -7.91 0.53 7.21
CA TYR A 163 -6.46 0.67 7.35
C TYR A 163 -5.79 -0.38 6.49
N CYS A 164 -4.76 0.00 5.73
CA CYS A 164 -3.89 -0.96 5.07
C CYS A 164 -2.44 -0.49 5.05
N TYR A 165 -1.53 -1.43 4.92
CA TYR A 165 -0.10 -1.17 4.92
C TYR A 165 0.67 -2.23 4.14
N VAL A 166 1.91 -1.88 3.80
CA VAL A 166 2.95 -2.82 3.37
C VAL A 166 4.22 -2.62 4.19
N ILE A 167 4.95 -3.71 4.40
CA ILE A 167 6.34 -3.68 4.89
C ILE A 167 7.24 -4.11 3.73
N ILE A 168 8.19 -3.25 3.38
CA ILE A 168 9.13 -3.45 2.29
C ILE A 168 10.55 -3.58 2.83
N GLU A 169 11.27 -4.60 2.38
CA GLU A 169 12.71 -4.76 2.63
C GLU A 169 13.51 -4.27 1.42
N LEU A 170 14.56 -3.48 1.69
CA LEU A 170 15.48 -2.90 0.72
C LEU A 170 16.94 -3.22 1.04
#